data_AF-A0A3D0GLN2-F1
#
_entry.id   AF-A0A3D0GLN2-F1
#
_cell.length_a   1.000
_cell.length_b   1.000
_cell.length_c   1.000
_cell.angle_alpha   90.00
_cell.angle_beta   90.00
_cell.angle_gamma   90.00
#
_symmetry.space_group_name_H-M   'P 1'
#
loop_
_entity.id
_entity.type
_entity.pdbx_description
1 polymer ?
#
loop_
_entity_poly.entity_id
_entity_poly.type
_entity_poly.pdbx_seq_one_letter_code
_entity_poly.pdbx_strand_id
1 'polypeptide(L)'
;QVPSLQMQFFKLMSREIGSDQQLITLLSKHTADERLATFLLSISARNARRGLSATRFRLPMSRLDIGNYLGLTVETVSRSIGRLQKQEIIEVSNKDIHIFDLSTLETVAHSKLLETKEG
;
A
#
# COMPACT_ATOMS: atom_id res chain seq x y z
N GLN A 1 8.68 24.57 -10.20
CA GLN A 1 9.10 23.72 -9.06
C GLN A 1 9.60 22.40 -9.62
N VAL A 2 10.81 21.97 -9.25
CA VAL A 2 11.41 20.72 -9.73
C VAL A 2 10.75 19.56 -8.96
N PRO A 3 10.19 18.54 -9.63
CA PRO A 3 9.66 17.36 -8.95
C PRO A 3 10.77 16.74 -8.10
N SER A 4 10.51 16.47 -6.83
CA SER A 4 11.51 15.85 -5.95
C SER A 4 12.04 14.56 -6.59
N LEU A 5 13.34 14.30 -6.41
CA LEU A 5 14.00 13.09 -6.89
C LEU A 5 13.24 11.81 -6.45
N GLN A 6 12.55 11.88 -5.31
CA GLN A 6 11.62 10.84 -4.83
C GLN A 6 10.39 10.65 -5.72
N MET A 7 9.79 11.72 -6.25
CA MET A 7 8.68 11.62 -7.21
C MET A 7 9.15 11.02 -8.54
N GLN A 8 10.40 11.29 -8.94
CA GLN A 8 11.02 10.64 -10.10
C GLN A 8 11.34 9.16 -9.83
N PHE A 9 11.83 8.82 -8.63
CA PHE A 9 11.98 7.44 -8.18
C PHE A 9 10.63 6.72 -8.17
N PHE A 10 9.58 7.39 -7.70
CA PHE A 10 8.21 6.91 -7.74
C PHE A 10 7.74 6.69 -9.19
N LYS A 11 7.99 7.64 -10.10
CA LYS A 11 7.70 7.50 -11.54
C LYS A 11 8.48 6.38 -12.22
N LEU A 12 9.73 6.13 -11.82
CA LEU A 12 10.58 5.06 -12.35
C LEU A 12 10.15 3.69 -11.81
N MET A 13 9.78 3.61 -10.53
CA MET A 13 9.07 2.46 -9.95
C MET A 13 7.67 2.31 -10.57
N SER A 14 7.07 3.41 -11.03
CA SER A 14 5.74 3.48 -11.65
C SER A 14 5.73 3.24 -13.15
N ARG A 15 6.88 3.07 -13.81
CA ARG A 15 6.94 2.84 -15.27
C ARG A 15 6.48 1.46 -15.71
N GLU A 16 6.39 0.50 -14.78
CA GLU A 16 5.63 -0.75 -14.99
C GLU A 16 4.14 -0.62 -14.65
N ILE A 17 3.69 0.58 -14.23
CA ILE A 17 2.34 0.88 -13.82
C ILE A 17 1.70 1.91 -14.75
N GLY A 18 1.58 1.55 -16.03
CA GLY A 18 0.63 2.21 -16.92
C GLY A 18 -0.83 2.12 -16.41
N SER A 19 -1.09 1.28 -15.40
CA SER A 19 -2.41 1.03 -14.81
C SER A 19 -2.74 1.89 -13.56
N ASP A 20 -1.81 2.73 -13.08
CA ASP A 20 -1.94 3.36 -11.74
C ASP A 20 -2.82 4.61 -11.73
N GLN A 21 -2.90 5.34 -12.85
CA GLN A 21 -3.85 6.45 -12.96
C GLN A 21 -5.30 5.93 -12.81
N GLN A 22 -5.58 4.70 -13.30
CA GLN A 22 -6.85 4.00 -13.09
C GLN A 22 -6.98 3.46 -11.67
N LEU A 23 -5.89 2.98 -11.06
CA LEU A 23 -5.87 2.54 -9.65
C LEU A 23 -6.24 3.68 -8.70
N ILE A 24 -5.63 4.87 -8.84
CA ILE A 24 -5.96 6.05 -8.02
C ILE A 24 -7.43 6.47 -8.16
N THR A 25 -8.01 6.36 -9.36
CA THR A 25 -9.44 6.62 -9.60
C THR A 25 -10.34 5.54 -8.97
N LEU A 26 -9.96 4.25 -9.04
CA LEU A 26 -10.68 3.13 -8.42
C LEU A 26 -10.66 3.20 -6.88
N LEU A 27 -9.54 3.67 -6.32
CA LEU A 27 -9.37 3.83 -4.88
C LEU A 27 -10.26 4.93 -4.28
N SER A 28 -10.91 5.80 -5.07
CA SER A 28 -11.86 6.82 -4.58
C SER A 28 -12.96 6.24 -3.68
N LYS A 29 -13.33 4.97 -3.86
CA LYS A 29 -14.32 4.24 -3.04
C LYS A 29 -13.72 3.38 -1.93
N HIS A 30 -12.39 3.27 -1.85
CA HIS A 30 -11.67 2.50 -0.83
C HIS A 30 -11.40 3.36 0.41
N THR A 31 -11.59 2.74 1.57
CA THR A 31 -11.15 3.21 2.89
C THR A 31 -9.64 3.36 2.94
N ALA A 32 -9.15 4.07 3.96
CA ALA A 32 -7.71 4.26 4.17
C ALA A 32 -6.97 2.91 4.36
N ASP A 33 -7.59 1.96 5.06
CA ASP A 33 -7.01 0.65 5.34
C ASP A 33 -6.91 -0.18 4.05
N GLU A 34 -7.96 -0.17 3.22
CA GLU A 34 -7.98 -0.81 1.90
C GLU A 34 -6.88 -0.24 0.96
N ARG A 35 -6.74 1.08 0.91
CA ARG A 35 -5.70 1.75 0.09
C ARG A 35 -4.30 1.37 0.53
N LEU A 36 -4.06 1.38 1.84
CA LEU A 36 -2.78 1.02 2.41
C LEU A 36 -2.46 -0.46 2.17
N ALA A 37 -3.42 -1.36 2.37
CA ALA A 37 -3.25 -2.79 2.10
C ALA A 37 -2.93 -3.05 0.63
N THR A 38 -3.68 -2.44 -0.29
CA THR A 38 -3.44 -2.52 -1.74
C THR A 38 -2.03 -2.06 -2.09
N PHE A 39 -1.58 -0.96 -1.50
CA PHE A 39 -0.23 -0.44 -1.70
C PHE A 39 0.86 -1.42 -1.23
N LEU A 40 0.72 -1.97 -0.02
CA LEU A 40 1.68 -2.94 0.53
C LEU A 40 1.75 -4.22 -0.32
N LEU A 41 0.60 -4.73 -0.79
CA LEU A 41 0.52 -5.88 -1.70
C LEU A 41 1.18 -5.59 -3.05
N SER A 42 1.01 -4.38 -3.58
CA SER A 42 1.65 -3.99 -4.85
C SER A 42 3.18 -4.04 -4.78
N ILE A 43 3.76 -3.72 -3.61
CA ILE A 43 5.20 -3.77 -3.35
C ILE A 43 5.65 -5.21 -3.11
N SER A 44 4.89 -5.95 -2.30
CA SER A 44 5.08 -7.39 -2.06
C SER A 44 5.20 -8.17 -3.36
N ALA A 45 4.22 -7.99 -4.26
CA ALA A 45 4.18 -8.67 -5.56
C ALA A 45 5.39 -8.32 -6.45
N ARG A 46 5.86 -7.07 -6.41
CA ARG A 46 7.07 -6.66 -7.18
C ARG A 46 8.34 -7.28 -6.64
N ASN A 47 8.46 -7.34 -5.32
CA ASN A 47 9.61 -7.98 -4.68
C ASN A 47 9.64 -9.47 -5.01
N ALA A 48 8.49 -10.15 -4.93
CA ALA A 48 8.35 -11.55 -5.33
C ALA A 48 8.81 -11.79 -6.77
N ARG A 49 8.36 -10.95 -7.73
CA ARG A 49 8.78 -11.04 -9.14
C ARG A 49 10.28 -10.83 -9.36
N ARG A 50 10.96 -10.13 -8.44
CA ARG A 50 12.41 -9.88 -8.48
C ARG A 50 13.21 -10.91 -7.68
N GLY A 51 12.57 -11.96 -7.15
CA GLY A 51 13.22 -12.95 -6.28
C GLY A 51 13.58 -12.42 -4.89
N LEU A 52 13.01 -11.28 -4.50
CA LEU A 52 13.16 -10.69 -3.17
C LEU A 52 12.01 -11.16 -2.26
N SER A 53 12.13 -10.91 -0.96
CA SER A 53 11.09 -11.29 -0.01
C SER A 53 9.79 -10.53 -0.28
N ALA A 54 8.71 -11.29 -0.45
CA ALA A 54 7.36 -10.77 -0.60
C ALA A 54 6.79 -10.24 0.74
N THR A 55 7.24 -10.80 1.86
CA THR A 55 6.68 -10.52 3.19
C THR A 55 7.55 -9.57 3.99
N ARG A 56 8.84 -9.41 3.67
CA ARG A 56 9.77 -8.52 4.38
C ARG A 56 10.45 -7.55 3.45
N PHE A 57 10.20 -6.26 3.63
CA PHE A 57 10.80 -5.23 2.79
C PHE A 57 10.83 -3.88 3.47
N ARG A 58 11.68 -2.99 2.95
CA ARG A 58 11.82 -1.64 3.45
C ARG A 58 11.08 -0.64 2.58
N LEU A 59 10.29 0.24 3.20
CA LEU A 59 9.71 1.42 2.58
C LEU A 59 10.64 2.62 2.82
N PRO A 60 11.39 3.10 1.81
CA PRO A 60 12.31 4.22 1.99
C PRO A 60 11.58 5.56 2.27
N MET A 61 10.27 5.60 2.03
CA MET A 61 9.38 6.76 2.12
C MET A 61 8.96 7.08 3.55
N SER A 62 8.67 8.37 3.81
CA SER A 62 8.05 8.80 5.07
C SER A 62 6.54 8.53 5.07
N ARG A 63 5.90 8.63 6.24
CA ARG A 63 4.43 8.55 6.35
C ARG A 63 3.73 9.67 5.56
N LEU A 64 4.35 10.85 5.48
CA LEU A 64 3.86 11.97 4.70
C LEU A 64 3.87 11.64 3.20
N ASP A 65 4.96 11.05 2.71
CA ASP A 65 5.07 10.64 1.30
C ASP A 65 4.05 9.55 0.94
N ILE A 66 3.86 8.58 1.84
CA ILE A 66 2.82 7.55 1.69
C ILE A 66 1.43 8.20 1.64
N GLY A 67 1.16 9.16 2.52
CA GLY A 67 -0.11 9.91 2.53
C GLY A 67 -0.34 10.65 1.21
N ASN A 68 0.66 11.42 0.77
CA ASN A 68 0.60 12.15 -0.50
C ASN A 68 0.35 11.23 -1.69
N TYR A 69 0.96 10.04 -1.71
CA TYR A 69 0.74 9.07 -2.78
C TYR A 69 -0.67 8.45 -2.73
N LEU A 70 -1.17 8.10 -1.54
CA LEU A 70 -2.47 7.45 -1.37
C LEU A 70 -3.65 8.44 -1.35
N GLY A 71 -3.39 9.75 -1.38
CA GLY A 71 -4.40 10.78 -1.16
C GLY A 71 -4.98 10.76 0.26
N LEU A 72 -4.14 10.42 1.25
CA LEU A 72 -4.48 10.33 2.66
C LEU A 72 -3.65 11.32 3.49
N THR A 73 -4.17 11.74 4.64
CA THR A 73 -3.35 12.52 5.59
C THR A 73 -2.33 11.64 6.30
N VAL A 74 -1.25 12.22 6.81
CA VAL A 74 -0.21 11.50 7.55
C VAL A 74 -0.78 10.82 8.81
N GLU A 75 -1.75 11.45 9.48
CA GLU A 75 -2.46 10.91 10.64
C GLU A 75 -3.30 9.70 10.23
N THR A 76 -3.95 9.77 9.06
CA THR A 76 -4.77 8.68 8.53
C THR A 76 -3.91 7.47 8.22
N VAL A 77 -2.78 7.66 7.54
CA VAL A 77 -1.79 6.58 7.30
C VAL A 77 -1.32 5.98 8.61
N SER A 78 -0.98 6.82 9.60
CA SER A 78 -0.49 6.35 10.90
C SER A 78 -1.56 5.53 11.65
N ARG A 79 -2.82 5.96 11.61
CA ARG A 79 -3.95 5.21 12.20
C ARG A 79 -4.19 3.88 11.50
N SER A 80 -4.17 3.86 10.17
CA SER A 80 -4.35 2.63 9.37
C SER A 80 -3.26 1.61 9.67
N ILE A 81 -1.99 2.04 9.73
CA ILE A 81 -0.88 1.17 10.13
C ILE A 81 -1.08 0.64 11.54
N GLY A 82 -1.42 1.51 12.51
CA GLY A 82 -1.70 1.09 13.88
C GLY A 82 -2.81 0.05 13.97
N ARG A 83 -3.86 0.16 13.15
CA ARG A 83 -4.95 -0.81 13.10
C ARG A 83 -4.50 -2.16 12.56
N LEU A 84 -3.80 -2.18 11.42
CA LEU A 84 -3.28 -3.43 10.82
C LEU A 84 -2.26 -4.11 11.73
N GLN A 85 -1.45 -3.34 12.46
CA GLN A 85 -0.54 -3.89 13.48
C GLN A 85 -1.28 -4.47 14.68
N LYS A 86 -2.32 -3.80 15.17
CA LYS A 86 -3.16 -4.32 16.27
C LYS A 86 -3.88 -5.62 15.88
N GLN A 87 -4.16 -5.81 14.60
CA GLN A 87 -4.73 -7.03 14.03
C GLN A 87 -3.67 -8.10 13.71
N GLU A 88 -2.39 -7.84 14.03
CA GLU A 88 -1.26 -8.75 13.76
C GLU A 88 -1.09 -9.11 12.27
N ILE A 89 -1.62 -8.29 11.36
CA ILE A 89 -1.52 -8.50 9.90
C ILE A 89 -0.14 -8.07 9.40
N ILE A 90 0.36 -6.96 9.94
CA ILE A 90 1.67 -6.40 9.61
C ILE A 90 2.41 -5.96 10.88
N GLU A 91 3.71 -5.83 10.78
CA GLU A 91 4.56 -5.08 11.70
C GLU A 91 5.31 -4.00 10.91
N VAL A 92 5.40 -2.81 11.50
CA VAL A 92 6.23 -1.73 10.97
C VAL A 92 7.18 -1.22 12.03
N SER A 93 8.46 -1.49 11.81
CA SER A 93 9.54 -0.94 12.63
C SER A 93 10.33 0.07 11.81
N ASN A 94 10.16 1.35 12.12
CA ASN A 94 10.74 2.46 11.37
C ASN A 94 10.32 2.44 9.88
N LYS A 95 11.18 1.92 9.00
CA LYS A 95 10.94 1.79 7.56
C LYS A 95 10.80 0.34 7.12
N ASP A 96 11.01 -0.61 8.02
CA ASP A 96 10.93 -2.04 7.72
C ASP A 96 9.51 -2.52 7.95
N ILE A 97 9.00 -3.24 6.95
CA ILE A 97 7.67 -3.85 6.92
C ILE A 97 7.84 -5.35 6.97
N HIS A 98 7.05 -5.99 7.83
CA HIS A 98 6.84 -7.41 7.83
C HIS A 98 5.34 -7.68 7.69
N ILE A 99 4.95 -8.46 6.68
CA ILE A 99 3.59 -8.94 6.49
C ILE A 99 3.54 -10.34 7.09
N PHE A 100 2.76 -10.52 8.16
CA PHE A 100 2.58 -11.81 8.80
C PHE A 100 1.51 -12.64 8.09
N ASP A 101 0.46 -11.98 7.59
CA ASP A 101 -0.66 -12.62 6.92
C ASP A 101 -1.01 -11.91 5.61
N LEU A 102 -0.50 -12.48 4.51
CA LEU A 102 -0.77 -12.02 3.15
C LEU A 102 -2.25 -12.16 2.77
N SER A 103 -2.89 -13.26 3.17
CA SER A 103 -4.28 -13.56 2.81
C SER A 103 -5.26 -12.60 3.49
N THR A 104 -5.04 -12.30 4.77
CA THR A 104 -5.85 -11.30 5.47
C THR A 104 -5.59 -9.89 4.91
N LEU A 105 -4.34 -9.57 4.56
CA LEU A 105 -4.02 -8.29 3.92
C LEU A 105 -4.71 -8.14 2.55
N GLU A 106 -4.77 -9.22 1.75
CA GLU A 106 -5.53 -9.29 0.50
C GLU A 106 -7.02 -9.10 0.74
N THR A 107 -7.58 -9.71 1.78
CA THR A 107 -8.99 -9.52 2.14
C THR A 107 -9.28 -8.08 2.51
N VAL A 108 -8.41 -7.43 3.30
CA VAL A 108 -8.53 -6.00 3.63
C VAL A 108 -8.49 -5.15 2.37
N ALA A 109 -7.60 -5.43 1.42
CA ALA A 109 -7.51 -4.66 0.17
C ALA A 109 -8.79 -4.76 -0.70
N HIS A 110 -9.50 -5.88 -0.61
CA HIS A 110 -10.68 -6.20 -1.41
C HIS A 110 -11.98 -6.22 -0.60
N SER A 111 -12.03 -5.60 0.59
CA SER A 111 -13.18 -5.68 1.51
C SER A 111 -14.53 -5.31 0.88
N LYS A 112 -14.53 -4.56 -0.22
CA LYS A 112 -15.73 -4.21 -0.99
C LYS A 112 -16.18 -5.20 -2.08
N LEU A 113 -15.36 -6.19 -2.45
CA LEU A 113 -15.71 -7.19 -3.49
C LEU A 113 -16.57 -8.35 -2.95
N LEU A 114 -16.73 -8.48 -1.64
CA LEU A 114 -17.52 -9.54 -1.02
C LEU A 114 -19.01 -9.19 -0.87
N GLU A 115 -19.41 -7.94 -1.11
CA GLU A 115 -20.82 -7.49 -1.01
C GLU A 115 -21.61 -7.60 -2.34
N THR A 116 -21.04 -8.19 -3.41
CA THR A 116 -21.73 -8.29 -4.72
C THR A 116 -22.05 -9.72 -5.17
N LYS A 117 -22.01 -10.71 -4.26
CA LYS A 117 -22.39 -12.10 -4.57
C LYS A 117 -23.62 -12.66 -3.85
N GLU A 118 -24.43 -11.82 -3.22
CA GLU A 118 -25.79 -12.20 -2.80
C GLU A 118 -26.80 -11.18 -3.32
N GLY A 119 -27.43 -11.53 -4.44
CA GLY A 119 -28.50 -10.80 -5.12
C GLY A 119 -29.05 -11.64 -6.25
#